data_AF-A0A8T1BT46-F1
#
_entry.id   AF-A0A8T1BT46-F1
#
_cell.length_a   1.000
_cell.length_b   1.000
_cell.length_c   1.000
_cell.angle_alpha   90.00
_cell.angle_beta   90.00
_cell.angle_gamma   90.00
#
_symmetry.space_group_name_H-M   'P 1'
#
loop_
_entity.id
_entity.type
_entity.pdbx_description
1 polymer ?
#
loop_
_entity_poly.entity_id
_entity_poly.type
_entity_poly.pdbx_seq_one_letter_code
_entity_poly.pdbx_strand_id
1 'polypeptide(L)'
;MELAARGSSIGALRAFAASSYPRDGRKTGCNADALDFSMSPPSASDEYSHEVAAGFLFAEEMKTVRQLQAKCKEGRGLVNVIYCSRSCARAFPPGVVANEADPKRMKQYYHAIFSVLQPQIEKIKQLNEYCTQAVVLLSDNIQRTTVHENMTRVIPDVMMDALVDIMDVILQLSHLHDTKSSLRNDFSVFKRAAPPQGDVPAWDP
;
A
#
# COMPACT_ATOMS: atom_id res chain seq x y z
N MET A 1 -12.61 66.68 7.18
CA MET A 1 -13.48 66.07 6.15
C MET A 1 -13.03 66.67 4.83
N GLU A 2 -12.57 65.99 3.79
CA GLU A 2 -12.72 64.62 3.25
C GLU A 2 -11.36 64.18 2.68
N LEU A 3 -10.85 62.98 3.01
CA LEU A 3 -11.00 61.68 2.34
C LEU A 3 -10.24 61.54 1.01
N ALA A 4 -9.10 60.86 1.13
CA ALA A 4 -8.21 60.41 0.06
C ALA A 4 -8.87 59.33 -0.82
N ALA A 5 -8.79 59.50 -2.14
CA ALA A 5 -9.20 58.50 -3.11
C ALA A 5 -8.14 57.37 -3.21
N ARG A 6 -8.51 56.17 -2.75
CA ARG A 6 -7.76 54.92 -2.94
C ARG A 6 -7.80 54.50 -4.42
N GLY A 7 -6.64 54.48 -5.08
CA GLY A 7 -6.48 53.85 -6.40
C GLY A 7 -6.55 52.32 -6.29
N SER A 8 -7.44 51.70 -7.09
CA SER A 8 -7.69 50.26 -7.07
C SER A 8 -6.65 49.49 -7.92
N SER A 9 -5.93 48.56 -7.29
CA SER A 9 -4.92 47.65 -7.88
C SER A 9 -5.46 46.73 -8.98
N ILE A 10 -6.78 46.64 -9.13
CA ILE A 10 -7.46 45.87 -10.19
C ILE A 10 -7.26 46.50 -11.58
N GLY A 11 -7.08 47.82 -11.66
CA GLY A 11 -6.83 48.50 -12.94
C GLY A 11 -5.48 48.12 -13.56
N ALA A 12 -4.45 47.95 -12.74
CA ALA A 12 -3.10 47.61 -13.18
C ALA A 12 -2.99 46.17 -13.73
N LEU A 13 -3.70 45.22 -13.11
CA LEU A 13 -3.75 43.82 -13.56
C LEU A 13 -4.44 43.66 -14.92
N ARG A 14 -5.50 44.45 -15.17
CA ARG A 14 -6.22 44.43 -16.45
C ARG A 14 -5.39 45.04 -17.59
N ALA A 15 -4.56 46.04 -17.29
CA ALA A 15 -3.62 46.61 -18.26
C ALA A 15 -2.48 45.65 -18.62
N PHE A 16 -1.96 44.87 -17.66
CA PHE A 16 -0.94 43.86 -17.91
C PHE A 16 -1.46 42.69 -18.77
N ALA A 17 -2.67 42.20 -18.49
CA ALA A 17 -3.30 41.15 -19.29
C ALA A 17 -3.53 41.56 -20.75
N ALA A 18 -3.71 42.86 -21.02
CA ALA A 18 -3.88 43.40 -22.37
C ALA A 18 -2.57 43.59 -23.14
N SER A 19 -1.41 43.66 -22.46
CA SER A 19 -0.11 43.83 -23.11
C SER A 19 0.58 42.53 -23.55
N SER A 20 0.11 41.38 -23.06
CA SER A 20 0.80 40.09 -23.22
C SER A 20 0.38 39.29 -24.46
N TYR A 21 -0.48 39.83 -25.32
CA TYR A 21 -0.89 39.16 -26.56
C TYR A 21 -0.36 39.90 -27.79
N PRO A 22 0.41 39.25 -28.67
CA PRO A 22 0.77 39.84 -29.94
C PRO A 22 -0.49 39.99 -30.79
N ARG A 23 -0.83 41.25 -31.10
CA ARG A 23 -1.94 41.63 -31.96
C ARG A 23 -1.52 41.44 -33.42
N ASP A 24 -1.60 40.21 -33.93
CA ASP A 24 -1.50 39.98 -35.36
C ASP A 24 -2.86 40.21 -36.02
N GLY A 25 -2.91 41.21 -36.88
CA GLY A 25 -4.12 41.61 -37.58
C GLY A 25 -4.23 40.90 -38.91
N ARG A 26 -5.26 40.06 -39.10
CA ARG A 26 -5.82 39.76 -40.42
C ARG A 26 -7.26 39.26 -40.33
N LYS A 27 -8.06 39.69 -41.30
CA LYS A 27 -9.52 39.61 -41.37
C LYS A 27 -10.02 38.23 -41.85
N THR A 28 -11.22 37.88 -41.34
CA THR A 28 -12.33 37.12 -41.97
C THR A 28 -12.12 35.72 -42.54
N GLY A 29 -12.91 34.76 -42.04
CA GLY A 29 -13.34 33.57 -42.76
C GLY A 29 -13.77 32.43 -41.83
N CYS A 30 -15.07 32.30 -41.54
CA CYS A 30 -15.64 31.09 -40.93
C CYS A 30 -15.52 29.92 -41.91
N ASN A 31 -14.92 28.81 -41.47
CA ASN A 31 -15.34 27.45 -41.83
C ASN A 31 -14.93 26.51 -40.70
N ALA A 32 -15.90 25.70 -40.28
CA ALA A 32 -15.76 24.71 -39.23
C ALA A 32 -15.17 23.44 -39.83
N ASP A 33 -13.88 23.19 -39.58
CA ASP A 33 -13.32 21.85 -39.64
C ASP A 33 -13.14 21.37 -38.20
N ALA A 34 -14.04 20.49 -37.80
CA ALA A 34 -13.96 19.74 -36.56
C ALA A 34 -12.65 18.94 -36.56
N LEU A 35 -11.85 19.13 -35.52
CA LEU A 35 -10.68 18.31 -35.25
C LEU A 35 -11.13 16.86 -35.06
N ASP A 36 -10.96 16.05 -36.08
CA ASP A 36 -11.07 14.60 -36.01
C ASP A 36 -9.90 14.12 -35.14
N PHE A 37 -10.16 13.98 -33.84
CA PHE A 37 -9.24 13.33 -32.92
C PHE A 37 -9.27 11.83 -33.22
N SER A 38 -8.32 11.39 -34.06
CA SER A 38 -8.00 9.97 -34.20
C SER A 38 -7.68 9.41 -32.80
N MET A 39 -8.63 8.69 -32.21
CA MET A 39 -8.40 7.85 -31.04
C MET A 39 -7.59 6.62 -31.48
N SER A 40 -6.29 6.83 -31.66
CA SER A 40 -5.32 5.76 -31.48
C SER A 40 -5.37 5.35 -30.00
N PRO A 41 -5.50 4.05 -29.67
CA PRO A 41 -5.32 3.62 -28.30
C PRO A 41 -3.90 4.02 -27.84
N PRO A 42 -3.72 4.53 -26.61
CA PRO A 42 -2.39 4.90 -26.12
C PRO A 42 -1.50 3.65 -26.12
N SER A 43 -0.31 3.77 -26.71
CA SER A 43 0.71 2.72 -26.65
C SER A 43 1.15 2.54 -25.20
N ALA A 44 1.51 1.32 -24.83
CA ALA A 44 1.95 0.90 -23.49
C ALA A 44 3.26 1.56 -22.98
N SER A 45 3.62 2.74 -23.50
CA SER A 45 4.82 3.52 -23.17
C SER A 45 4.56 4.68 -22.21
N ASP A 46 3.30 4.96 -21.85
CA ASP A 46 2.98 6.04 -20.89
C ASP A 46 3.37 5.71 -19.44
N GLU A 47 3.72 4.46 -19.16
CA GLU A 47 4.22 4.03 -17.84
C GLU A 47 5.58 4.65 -17.48
N TYR A 48 6.24 5.32 -18.45
CA TYR A 48 7.60 5.87 -18.32
C TYR A 48 7.74 7.33 -18.75
N SER A 49 6.68 7.98 -19.24
CA SER A 49 6.73 9.38 -19.75
C SER A 49 7.18 10.40 -18.68
N HIS A 50 7.00 10.09 -17.39
CA HIS A 50 7.48 10.92 -16.28
C HIS A 50 8.96 10.72 -15.93
N GLU A 51 9.59 9.59 -16.29
CA GLU A 51 10.99 9.30 -15.92
C GLU A 51 11.99 10.22 -16.64
N VAL A 52 11.67 10.67 -17.85
CA VAL A 52 12.60 11.43 -18.70
C VAL A 52 12.60 12.93 -18.36
N ALA A 53 11.48 13.50 -17.91
CA ALA A 53 11.37 14.93 -17.57
C ALA A 53 11.61 15.24 -16.07
N ALA A 54 11.34 14.28 -15.17
CA ALA A 54 11.58 14.40 -13.72
C ALA A 54 12.96 13.86 -13.27
N GLY A 55 13.70 13.21 -14.17
CA GLY A 55 14.85 12.34 -13.89
C GLY A 55 16.05 12.95 -13.14
N PHE A 56 16.10 14.27 -12.93
CA PHE A 56 17.13 14.90 -12.07
C PHE A 56 16.58 15.53 -10.78
N LEU A 57 15.37 16.10 -10.79
CA LEU A 57 14.82 16.81 -9.63
C LEU A 57 14.19 15.88 -8.59
N PHE A 58 13.63 14.75 -9.06
CA PHE A 58 12.88 13.81 -8.22
C PHE A 58 13.42 12.38 -8.29
N ALA A 59 14.68 12.20 -8.67
CA ALA A 59 15.27 10.88 -8.85
C ALA A 59 15.24 10.03 -7.56
N GLU A 60 15.48 10.65 -6.41
CA GLU A 60 15.44 9.98 -5.10
C GLU A 60 14.00 9.66 -4.67
N GLU A 61 13.07 10.57 -4.91
CA GLU A 61 11.64 10.36 -4.67
C GLU A 61 11.14 9.20 -5.54
N MET A 62 11.57 9.10 -6.79
CA MET A 62 11.12 8.04 -7.69
C MET A 62 11.65 6.66 -7.29
N LYS A 63 12.87 6.59 -6.72
CA LYS A 63 13.37 5.34 -6.08
C LYS A 63 12.48 4.93 -4.92
N THR A 64 12.08 5.90 -4.10
CA THR A 64 11.20 5.69 -2.95
C THR A 64 9.81 5.24 -3.38
N VAL A 65 9.22 5.89 -4.39
CA VAL A 65 7.92 5.52 -4.98
C VAL A 65 7.95 4.05 -5.40
N ARG A 66 9.01 3.61 -6.09
CA ARG A 66 9.15 2.22 -6.52
C ARG A 66 9.18 1.24 -5.34
N GLN A 67 9.87 1.59 -4.25
CA GLN A 67 9.90 0.76 -3.04
C GLN A 67 8.51 0.68 -2.38
N LEU A 68 7.80 1.80 -2.26
CA LEU A 68 6.45 1.88 -1.70
C LEU A 68 5.46 1.07 -2.54
N GLN A 69 5.49 1.21 -3.86
CA GLN A 69 4.61 0.47 -4.78
C GLN A 69 4.88 -1.04 -4.75
N ALA A 70 6.15 -1.45 -4.68
CA ALA A 70 6.53 -2.86 -4.55
C ALA A 70 5.96 -3.45 -3.25
N LYS A 71 6.11 -2.74 -2.12
CA LYS A 71 5.53 -3.14 -0.85
C LYS A 71 4.00 -3.16 -0.88
N CYS A 72 3.38 -2.16 -1.49
CA CYS A 72 1.93 -2.14 -1.65
C CYS A 72 1.41 -3.35 -2.43
N LYS A 73 2.11 -3.77 -3.50
CA LYS A 73 1.77 -4.99 -4.26
C LYS A 73 1.88 -6.26 -3.41
N GLU A 74 2.95 -6.39 -2.63
CA GLU A 74 3.14 -7.49 -1.68
C GLU A 74 1.98 -7.55 -0.67
N GLY A 75 1.64 -6.42 -0.05
CA GLY A 75 0.57 -6.34 0.94
C GLY A 75 -0.81 -6.64 0.37
N ARG A 76 -1.13 -6.18 -0.86
CA ARG A 76 -2.37 -6.58 -1.56
C ARG A 76 -2.45 -8.10 -1.78
N GLY A 77 -1.32 -8.75 -2.06
CA GLY A 77 -1.24 -10.20 -2.11
C GLY A 77 -1.58 -10.85 -0.76
N LEU A 78 -1.01 -10.33 0.33
CA LEU A 78 -1.31 -10.78 1.68
C LEU A 78 -2.77 -10.57 2.08
N VAL A 79 -3.38 -9.44 1.72
CA VAL A 79 -4.82 -9.17 1.93
C VAL A 79 -5.65 -10.32 1.37
N ASN A 80 -5.38 -10.74 0.12
CA ASN A 80 -6.09 -11.86 -0.50
C ASN A 80 -5.85 -13.19 0.24
N VAL A 81 -4.60 -13.48 0.62
CA VAL A 81 -4.26 -14.71 1.36
C VAL A 81 -4.98 -14.77 2.71
N ILE A 82 -4.97 -13.67 3.46
CA ILE A 82 -5.61 -13.59 4.77
C ILE A 82 -7.14 -13.63 4.60
N TYR A 83 -7.70 -12.86 3.67
CA TYR A 83 -9.14 -12.86 3.39
C TYR A 83 -9.66 -14.24 3.01
N CYS A 84 -8.93 -15.00 2.19
CA CYS A 84 -9.32 -16.34 1.75
C CYS A 84 -9.01 -17.45 2.78
N SER A 85 -8.28 -17.16 3.85
CA SER A 85 -7.94 -18.18 4.85
C SER A 85 -9.21 -18.74 5.53
N ARG A 86 -9.24 -20.05 5.77
CA ARG A 86 -10.34 -20.72 6.48
C ARG A 86 -9.73 -21.54 7.62
N SER A 87 -10.47 -21.68 8.71
CA SER A 87 -9.95 -22.37 9.90
C SER A 87 -9.76 -23.85 9.62
N CYS A 88 -8.51 -24.32 9.71
CA CYS A 88 -8.17 -25.74 9.70
C CYS A 88 -8.57 -26.40 11.02
N ALA A 89 -8.52 -25.67 12.14
CA ALA A 89 -8.89 -26.17 13.47
C ALA A 89 -10.31 -26.75 13.52
N ARG A 90 -11.24 -26.13 12.79
CA ARG A 90 -12.65 -26.59 12.73
C ARG A 90 -12.83 -27.90 11.97
N ALA A 91 -11.87 -28.28 11.15
CA ALA A 91 -11.91 -29.52 10.38
C ALA A 91 -11.29 -30.72 11.12
N PHE A 92 -10.61 -30.48 12.24
CA PHE A 92 -10.01 -31.58 13.00
C PHE A 92 -11.08 -32.43 13.68
N PRO A 93 -10.94 -33.77 13.65
CA PRO A 93 -11.80 -34.65 14.42
C PRO A 93 -11.84 -34.26 15.90
N PRO A 94 -12.98 -34.39 16.60
CA PRO A 94 -13.04 -34.18 18.04
C PRO A 94 -11.96 -35.01 18.75
N GLY A 95 -11.31 -34.44 19.77
CA GLY A 95 -10.25 -35.11 20.54
C GLY A 95 -10.66 -36.44 21.18
N VAL A 96 -11.96 -36.76 21.18
CA VAL A 96 -12.56 -38.04 21.60
C VAL A 96 -12.11 -39.23 20.74
N VAL A 97 -11.58 -39.00 19.52
CA VAL A 97 -11.03 -40.07 18.66
C VAL A 97 -9.59 -40.46 19.08
N ALA A 98 -8.93 -39.63 19.89
CA ALA A 98 -7.71 -39.99 20.59
C ALA A 98 -8.09 -40.60 21.94
N ASN A 99 -8.46 -41.89 21.93
CA ASN A 99 -8.59 -42.66 23.17
C ASN A 99 -7.31 -42.48 24.00
N GLU A 100 -7.43 -42.04 25.26
CA GLU A 100 -6.30 -41.99 26.20
C GLU A 100 -5.60 -43.35 26.37
N ALA A 101 -6.25 -44.42 25.94
CA ALA A 101 -5.74 -45.78 25.95
C ALA A 101 -4.60 -46.07 24.94
N ASP A 102 -4.37 -45.22 23.92
CA ASP A 102 -3.27 -45.42 22.96
C ASP A 102 -2.38 -44.15 22.79
N PRO A 103 -1.31 -44.02 23.58
CA PRO A 103 -0.40 -42.87 23.50
C PRO A 103 0.32 -42.74 22.16
N LYS A 104 0.51 -43.84 21.42
CA LYS A 104 1.17 -43.82 20.10
C LYS A 104 0.27 -43.19 19.06
N ARG A 105 -1.02 -43.56 19.05
CA ARG A 105 -2.03 -42.96 18.17
C ARG A 105 -2.25 -41.48 18.47
N MET A 106 -2.21 -41.10 19.75
CA MET A 106 -2.30 -39.70 20.16
C MET A 106 -1.11 -38.87 19.64
N LYS A 107 0.12 -39.38 19.74
CA LYS A 107 1.31 -38.70 19.18
C LYS A 107 1.21 -38.50 17.66
N GLN A 108 0.76 -39.54 16.94
CA GLN A 108 0.56 -39.45 15.47
C GLN A 108 -0.49 -38.41 15.09
N TYR A 109 -1.57 -38.31 15.87
CA TYR A 109 -2.63 -37.33 15.66
C TYR A 109 -2.12 -35.89 15.83
N TYR A 110 -1.43 -35.59 16.93
CA TYR A 110 -0.87 -34.25 17.15
C TYR A 110 0.21 -33.88 16.13
N HIS A 111 1.03 -34.85 15.71
CA HIS A 111 1.98 -34.65 14.62
C HIS A 111 1.26 -34.26 13.32
N ALA A 112 0.15 -34.95 12.97
CA ALA A 112 -0.64 -34.61 11.79
C ALA A 112 -1.27 -33.21 11.88
N ILE A 113 -1.81 -32.83 13.06
CA ILE A 113 -2.29 -31.46 13.31
C ILE A 113 -1.18 -30.45 13.07
N PHE A 114 0.01 -30.70 13.63
CA PHE A 114 1.14 -29.80 13.50
C PHE A 114 1.53 -29.59 12.04
N SER A 115 1.64 -30.68 11.26
CA SER A 115 1.94 -30.61 9.82
C SER A 115 0.89 -29.82 9.02
N VAL A 116 -0.40 -29.96 9.36
CA VAL A 116 -1.48 -29.22 8.67
C VAL A 116 -1.51 -27.74 9.05
N LEU A 117 -1.18 -27.40 10.30
CA LEU A 117 -1.22 -26.03 10.79
C LEU A 117 0.03 -25.22 10.47
N GLN A 118 1.18 -25.88 10.25
CA GLN A 118 2.44 -25.22 9.88
C GLN A 118 2.31 -24.17 8.76
N PRO A 119 1.66 -24.44 7.61
CA PRO A 119 1.47 -23.42 6.57
C PRO A 119 0.55 -22.26 6.99
N GLN A 120 -0.34 -22.45 7.97
CA GLN A 120 -1.14 -21.35 8.52
C GLN A 120 -0.29 -20.46 9.42
N ILE A 121 0.64 -21.04 10.19
CA ILE A 121 1.58 -20.28 11.02
C ILE A 121 2.53 -19.47 10.16
N GLU A 122 2.97 -20.03 9.05
CA GLU A 122 3.82 -19.32 8.08
C GLU A 122 3.14 -18.07 7.53
N LYS A 123 1.83 -18.12 7.22
CA LYS A 123 1.07 -16.93 6.81
C LYS A 123 1.02 -15.86 7.91
N ILE A 124 0.89 -16.27 9.17
CA ILE A 124 0.89 -15.34 10.31
C ILE A 124 2.25 -14.66 10.44
N LYS A 125 3.35 -15.41 10.26
CA LYS A 125 4.70 -14.86 10.25
C LYS A 125 4.90 -13.86 9.12
N GLN A 126 4.50 -14.23 7.90
CA GLN A 126 4.60 -13.35 6.74
C GLN A 126 3.78 -12.06 6.92
N LEU A 127 2.59 -12.16 7.51
CA LEU A 127 1.78 -10.99 7.85
C LEU A 127 2.51 -10.08 8.85
N ASN A 128 3.06 -10.65 9.93
CA ASN A 128 3.76 -9.88 10.96
C ASN A 128 5.01 -9.18 10.40
N GLU A 129 5.81 -9.92 9.63
CA GLU A 129 7.02 -9.41 8.99
C GLU A 129 6.68 -8.28 8.02
N TYR A 130 5.67 -8.48 7.17
CA TYR A 130 5.20 -7.45 6.26
C TYR A 130 4.74 -6.19 6.99
N CYS A 131 3.89 -6.32 8.02
CA CYS A 131 3.39 -5.17 8.77
C CYS A 131 4.54 -4.39 9.43
N THR A 132 5.51 -5.09 10.02
CA THR A 132 6.68 -4.48 10.65
C THR A 132 7.50 -3.70 9.63
N GLN A 133 7.84 -4.32 8.50
CA GLN A 133 8.61 -3.67 7.43
C GLN A 133 7.85 -2.50 6.79
N ALA A 134 6.54 -2.65 6.55
CA ALA A 134 5.72 -1.65 5.89
C ALA A 134 5.52 -0.41 6.78
N VAL A 135 5.33 -0.59 8.10
CA VAL A 135 5.22 0.52 9.05
C VAL A 135 6.53 1.30 9.16
N VAL A 136 7.67 0.61 9.22
CA VAL A 136 8.98 1.28 9.23
C VAL A 136 9.19 2.08 7.94
N LEU A 137 8.96 1.45 6.78
CA LEU A 137 9.09 2.12 5.49
C LEU A 137 8.18 3.34 5.38
N LEU A 138 6.91 3.22 5.80
CA LEU A 138 5.96 4.32 5.77
C LEU A 138 6.38 5.46 6.71
N SER A 139 6.71 5.14 7.96
CA SER A 139 7.13 6.11 8.98
C SER A 139 8.36 6.89 8.52
N ASP A 140 9.40 6.21 8.04
CA ASP A 140 10.64 6.85 7.61
C ASP A 140 10.42 7.81 6.45
N ASN A 141 9.53 7.46 5.51
CA ASN A 141 9.24 8.30 4.36
C ASN A 141 8.36 9.50 4.72
N ILE A 142 7.38 9.34 5.60
CA ILE A 142 6.57 10.46 6.14
C ILE A 142 7.47 11.42 6.93
N GLN A 143 8.36 10.90 7.79
CA GLN A 143 9.29 11.73 8.54
C GLN A 143 10.18 12.51 7.58
N ARG A 144 10.79 11.84 6.59
CA ARG A 144 11.65 12.50 5.58
C ARG A 144 10.93 13.62 4.82
N THR A 145 9.65 13.46 4.50
CA THR A 145 8.87 14.51 3.81
C THR A 145 8.40 15.64 4.72
N THR A 146 8.31 15.41 6.04
CA THR A 146 7.82 16.40 7.02
C THR A 146 8.94 17.15 7.76
N VAL A 147 10.22 16.75 7.62
CA VAL A 147 11.36 17.47 8.20
C VAL A 147 11.39 18.93 7.73
N HIS A 148 11.64 19.87 8.64
CA HIS A 148 11.56 21.32 8.41
C HIS A 148 12.45 21.82 7.24
N GLU A 149 13.59 21.15 6.99
CA GLU A 149 14.47 21.44 5.85
C GLU A 149 13.84 21.08 4.49
N ASN A 150 12.86 20.16 4.49
CA ASN A 150 12.14 19.69 3.30
C ASN A 150 10.75 20.30 3.15
N MET A 151 10.24 21.06 4.14
CA MET A 151 8.89 21.65 4.07
C MET A 151 8.73 22.69 2.94
N THR A 152 9.83 23.23 2.41
CA THR A 152 9.84 24.16 1.27
C THR A 152 10.01 23.43 -0.07
N ARG A 153 10.33 22.13 -0.06
CA ARG A 153 10.53 21.33 -1.27
C ARG A 153 9.18 20.78 -1.74
N VAL A 154 8.93 20.88 -3.05
CA VAL A 154 7.77 20.27 -3.67
C VAL A 154 7.90 18.74 -3.61
N ILE A 155 6.88 18.07 -3.09
CA ILE A 155 6.78 16.61 -3.09
C ILE A 155 5.97 16.20 -4.32
N PRO A 156 6.45 15.25 -5.15
CA PRO A 156 5.67 14.76 -6.28
C PRO A 156 4.36 14.10 -5.84
N ASP A 157 3.26 14.39 -6.54
CA ASP A 157 1.94 13.81 -6.24
C ASP A 157 1.98 12.27 -6.21
N VAL A 158 2.73 11.65 -7.14
CA VAL A 158 2.92 10.19 -7.19
C VAL A 158 3.55 9.60 -5.92
N MET A 159 4.36 10.37 -5.18
CA MET A 159 4.90 9.94 -3.90
C MET A 159 3.85 9.99 -2.80
N MET A 160 2.99 11.02 -2.81
CA MET A 160 1.87 11.11 -1.87
C MET A 160 0.86 9.98 -2.11
N ASP A 161 0.53 9.70 -3.37
CA ASP A 161 -0.34 8.58 -3.75
C ASP A 161 0.23 7.25 -3.26
N ALA A 162 1.53 7.00 -3.47
CA ALA A 162 2.18 5.76 -3.01
C ALA A 162 2.17 5.61 -1.48
N LEU A 163 2.29 6.71 -0.73
CA LEU A 163 2.19 6.71 0.74
C LEU A 163 0.76 6.43 1.23
N VAL A 164 -0.25 6.98 0.55
CA VAL A 164 -1.66 6.73 0.86
C VAL A 164 -2.03 5.27 0.55
N ASP A 165 -1.57 4.76 -0.60
CA ASP A 165 -1.80 3.38 -1.03
C ASP A 165 -1.26 2.34 -0.04
N ILE A 166 -0.03 2.53 0.46
CA ILE A 166 0.53 1.59 1.44
C ILE A 166 -0.18 1.71 2.80
N MET A 167 -0.60 2.91 3.20
CA MET A 167 -1.38 3.13 4.42
C MET A 167 -2.74 2.42 4.34
N ASP A 168 -3.44 2.52 3.21
CA ASP A 168 -4.70 1.81 2.97
C ASP A 168 -4.53 0.29 3.10
N VAL A 169 -3.48 -0.28 2.49
CA VAL A 169 -3.19 -1.72 2.61
C VAL A 169 -2.91 -2.14 4.06
N ILE A 170 -2.14 -1.35 4.82
CA ILE A 170 -1.88 -1.62 6.25
C ILE A 170 -3.19 -1.60 7.04
N LEU A 171 -4.07 -0.62 6.79
CA LEU A 171 -5.37 -0.52 7.45
C LEU A 171 -6.27 -1.71 7.12
N GLN A 172 -6.33 -2.12 5.84
CA GLN A 172 -7.07 -3.32 5.43
C GLN A 172 -6.56 -4.58 6.13
N LEU A 173 -5.24 -4.77 6.20
CA LEU A 173 -4.63 -5.91 6.89
C LEU A 173 -4.92 -5.91 8.39
N SER A 174 -4.85 -4.76 9.05
CA SER A 174 -5.21 -4.59 10.46
C SER A 174 -6.67 -4.97 10.71
N HIS A 175 -7.57 -4.47 9.86
CA HIS A 175 -8.99 -4.82 9.97
C HIS A 175 -9.27 -6.32 9.75
N LEU A 176 -8.59 -6.95 8.78
CA LEU A 176 -8.71 -8.38 8.53
C LEU A 176 -8.15 -9.23 9.67
N HIS A 177 -7.04 -8.82 10.27
CA HIS A 177 -6.46 -9.47 11.44
C HIS A 177 -7.49 -9.52 12.59
N ASP A 178 -8.18 -8.42 12.86
CA ASP A 178 -9.13 -8.31 13.97
C ASP A 178 -10.44 -9.04 13.70
N THR A 179 -10.95 -8.95 12.48
CA THR A 179 -12.25 -9.52 12.10
C THR A 179 -12.17 -11.04 11.91
N LYS A 180 -11.01 -11.55 11.46
CA LYS A 180 -10.89 -12.94 11.00
C LYS A 180 -10.29 -13.86 12.06
N SER A 181 -11.16 -14.39 12.92
CA SER A 181 -10.78 -15.32 14.01
C SER A 181 -10.17 -16.66 13.56
N SER A 182 -10.23 -17.04 12.28
CA SER A 182 -9.77 -18.35 11.81
C SER A 182 -8.28 -18.60 12.05
N LEU A 183 -7.42 -17.63 11.72
CA LEU A 183 -5.97 -17.77 11.90
C LEU A 183 -5.61 -17.78 13.39
N ARG A 184 -6.29 -16.96 14.20
CA ARG A 184 -6.12 -16.93 15.66
C ARG A 184 -6.49 -18.27 16.30
N ASN A 185 -7.58 -18.89 15.84
CA ASN A 185 -8.03 -20.19 16.32
C ASN A 185 -7.05 -21.30 15.92
N ASP A 186 -6.59 -21.29 14.68
CA ASP A 186 -5.61 -22.25 14.16
C ASP A 186 -4.29 -22.14 14.92
N PHE A 187 -3.79 -20.92 15.17
CA PHE A 187 -2.62 -20.69 16.03
C PHE A 187 -2.82 -21.20 17.45
N SER A 188 -4.01 -21.02 18.03
CA SER A 188 -4.34 -21.50 19.37
C SER A 188 -4.37 -23.03 19.46
N VAL A 189 -4.78 -23.74 18.39
CA VAL A 189 -4.67 -25.20 18.32
C VAL A 189 -3.22 -25.63 18.12
N PHE A 190 -2.48 -24.94 17.25
CA PHE A 190 -1.07 -25.22 17.00
C PHE A 190 -0.24 -25.20 18.28
N LYS A 191 -0.39 -24.16 19.11
CA LYS A 191 0.29 -24.05 20.42
C LYS A 191 -0.05 -25.18 21.38
N ARG A 192 -1.28 -25.71 21.33
CA ARG A 192 -1.72 -26.83 22.18
C ARG A 192 -1.22 -28.18 21.67
N ALA A 193 -1.03 -28.32 20.36
CA ALA A 193 -0.51 -29.52 19.72
C ALA A 193 1.02 -29.58 19.71
N ALA A 194 1.70 -28.46 19.95
CA ALA A 194 3.15 -28.39 20.02
C ALA A 194 3.67 -29.26 21.18
N PRO A 195 4.70 -30.10 20.94
CA PRO A 195 5.32 -30.87 22.00
C PRO A 195 5.97 -29.93 23.03
N PRO A 196 6.04 -30.34 24.32
CA PRO A 196 6.80 -29.60 25.33
C PRO A 196 8.24 -29.38 24.86
N GLN A 197 8.81 -28.22 25.19
CA GLN A 197 10.02 -27.56 24.65
C GLN A 197 11.36 -28.34 24.69
N GLY A 198 11.36 -29.67 24.67
CA GLY A 198 12.57 -30.50 24.64
C GLY A 198 13.12 -30.81 23.24
N ASP A 199 12.30 -30.75 22.18
CA ASP A 199 12.66 -31.28 20.84
C ASP A 199 12.30 -30.35 19.66
N VAL A 200 12.09 -29.05 19.89
CA VAL A 200 11.73 -28.11 18.82
C VAL A 200 12.87 -27.10 18.62
N PRO A 201 13.36 -26.87 17.38
CA PRO A 201 14.33 -25.81 17.10
C PRO A 201 13.73 -24.47 17.56
N ALA A 202 14.53 -23.63 18.23
CA ALA A 202 14.10 -22.37 18.84
C ALA A 202 13.11 -21.59 17.94
N TRP A 203 11.88 -21.42 18.43
CA TRP A 203 10.90 -20.49 17.87
C TRP A 203 10.96 -19.22 18.71
N ASP A 204 11.77 -18.25 18.28
CA ASP A 204 11.67 -16.89 18.79
C ASP A 204 10.57 -16.14 18.02
N PRO A 205 9.59 -15.52 18.71
CA PRO A 205 8.51 -14.74 18.11
C PRO A 205 8.99 -13.44 17.48
#